data_AF-A0A9P7F915-F1
#
_entry.id   AF-A0A9P7F915-F1
#
_cell.length_a   1.000
_cell.length_b   1.000
_cell.length_c   1.000
_cell.angle_alpha   90.00
_cell.angle_beta   90.00
_cell.angle_gamma   90.00
#
_symmetry.space_group_name_H-M   'P 1'
#
loop_
_entity.id
_entity.type
_entity.pdbx_description
1 polymer ?
#
loop_
_entity_poly.entity_id
_entity_poly.type
_entity_poly.pdbx_seq_one_letter_code
_entity_poly.pdbx_strand_id
1 'polypeptide(L)'
;MLLFFTSRPPFRRSDTSLCTQSTKDGNAADCGSCGGIPPVDQHDHDNGIPAVVAEFKRRAFDLVPSHLIHIPTMELIPRDKLITLLKPETITEKDIRQCGGWSRESAIESAVVNLLKYAILSHRWGESEPTFQDLKREGAGYKKLEKFCAKAKEYGCDLAWSDTCCINKESSSELDEAIWSMYMWYREAYICIVHLAQTNSWDTLENDEWFFRGWTLQELLAPLRMRFYYGPTWTPLTQNLNDKDDARVVRALYRATKIPENDLRNFRSGPNRAWEKMSWAASRKTTRVEDVAYSLTGIFDITMTVAYGEGDRAFKRFMAELIEKCKEWQILVWAGGLPGCPTGPSCYRTTDGAALEMLKNHEISWWGEGCGDDDFSITKRGVQVKLFMVPASIDQSLWQSVFLSCPAGGLTTSPLDELVVQSPFFPPASTTEWAIGVVNYHDHDDAMKGKLKAGQIYICFLLRRFCRPGLDTVRNHWRREVTDKILTVRCKHDFEKEVEIVWL
;
A
#
# COMPACT_ATOMS: atom_id res chain seq x y z
N MET A 1 -28.17 2.69 23.30
CA MET A 1 -28.86 2.84 22.02
C MET A 1 -27.95 2.24 20.96
N LEU A 2 -28.21 0.98 20.58
CA LEU A 2 -27.35 0.18 19.70
C LEU A 2 -27.49 0.67 18.26
N LEU A 3 -26.36 0.91 17.58
CA LEU A 3 -26.30 0.98 16.11
C LEU A 3 -25.41 -0.17 15.64
N PHE A 4 -26.04 -1.10 14.92
CA PHE A 4 -25.41 -2.17 14.17
C PHE A 4 -24.63 -1.56 13.00
N PHE A 5 -23.30 -1.62 13.03
CA PHE A 5 -22.49 -1.54 11.81
C PHE A 5 -22.28 -2.95 11.29
N THR A 6 -22.83 -3.25 10.13
CA THR A 6 -22.58 -4.49 9.39
C THR A 6 -21.13 -4.50 8.94
N SER A 7 -20.38 -5.49 9.42
CA SER A 7 -19.05 -5.85 8.95
C SER A 7 -19.11 -6.21 7.46
N ARG A 8 -18.41 -5.46 6.61
CA ARG A 8 -18.15 -5.84 5.22
C ARG A 8 -17.27 -7.10 5.21
N PRO A 9 -17.61 -8.16 4.46
CA PRO A 9 -16.80 -9.37 4.41
C PRO A 9 -15.50 -9.13 3.63
N PRO A 10 -14.39 -9.80 4.00
CA PRO A 10 -13.15 -9.76 3.22
C PRO A 10 -13.33 -10.47 1.88
N PHE A 11 -12.65 -9.95 0.85
CA PHE A 11 -12.62 -10.48 -0.52
C PHE A 11 -12.33 -11.98 -0.55
N ARG A 12 -13.25 -12.76 -1.15
CA ARG A 12 -12.99 -14.17 -1.49
C ARG A 12 -12.02 -14.26 -2.65
N ARG A 13 -10.89 -14.94 -2.44
CA ARG A 13 -10.04 -15.50 -3.50
C ARG A 13 -10.80 -16.64 -4.18
N SER A 14 -10.91 -16.64 -5.50
CA SER A 14 -11.30 -17.81 -6.28
C SER A 14 -10.06 -18.65 -6.57
N ASP A 15 -9.75 -19.58 -5.67
CA ASP A 15 -8.78 -20.64 -5.93
C ASP A 15 -9.42 -21.67 -6.88
N THR A 16 -8.78 -21.84 -8.03
CA THR A 16 -9.11 -22.90 -9.00
C THR A 16 -8.27 -24.13 -8.63
N SER A 17 -8.89 -25.13 -8.01
CA SER A 17 -8.31 -26.47 -7.90
C SER A 17 -9.11 -27.46 -8.75
N LEU A 18 -8.42 -27.99 -9.76
CA LEU A 18 -8.82 -29.15 -10.55
C LEU A 18 -9.03 -30.35 -9.62
N CYS A 19 -10.21 -30.97 -9.69
CA CYS A 19 -10.42 -32.30 -9.14
C CYS A 19 -10.97 -33.21 -10.25
N THR A 20 -10.05 -33.99 -10.83
CA THR A 20 -10.34 -35.18 -11.62
C THR A 20 -10.81 -36.29 -10.69
N GLN A 21 -11.98 -36.87 -10.92
CA GLN A 21 -12.25 -38.28 -10.58
C GLN A 21 -13.41 -38.84 -11.39
N SER A 22 -13.22 -40.08 -11.83
CA SER A 22 -14.02 -40.82 -12.80
C SER A 22 -15.06 -41.73 -12.15
N THR A 23 -16.09 -42.09 -12.95
CA THR A 23 -16.90 -43.34 -12.93
C THR A 23 -17.80 -43.57 -11.69
N LYS A 24 -19.06 -44.03 -11.78
CA LYS A 24 -19.69 -45.01 -12.68
C LYS A 24 -21.23 -45.04 -12.47
N ASP A 25 -21.93 -45.52 -13.50
CA ASP A 25 -23.20 -46.27 -13.50
C ASP A 25 -24.57 -45.58 -13.23
N GLY A 26 -25.50 -45.78 -14.19
CA GLY A 26 -26.87 -46.18 -13.82
C GLY A 26 -28.06 -45.55 -14.54
N ASN A 27 -28.45 -46.15 -15.68
CA ASN A 27 -29.82 -46.31 -16.20
C ASN A 27 -30.57 -45.20 -16.96
N ALA A 28 -31.11 -45.67 -18.09
CA ALA A 28 -31.91 -44.99 -19.10
C ALA A 28 -33.41 -44.95 -18.75
N ALA A 29 -34.10 -43.92 -19.24
CA ALA A 29 -35.47 -44.02 -19.75
C ALA A 29 -35.77 -42.85 -20.70
N ASP A 30 -36.17 -43.23 -21.91
CA ASP A 30 -36.69 -42.44 -23.01
C ASP A 30 -37.96 -41.64 -22.64
N CYS A 31 -38.14 -40.45 -23.22
CA CYS A 31 -39.42 -39.98 -23.77
C CYS A 31 -39.23 -38.64 -24.48
N GLY A 32 -39.45 -38.62 -25.79
CA GLY A 32 -39.35 -37.45 -26.64
C GLY A 32 -40.49 -36.44 -26.49
N SER A 33 -40.23 -35.22 -26.93
CA SER A 33 -41.16 -34.42 -27.72
C SER A 33 -40.46 -33.15 -28.19
N CYS A 34 -40.36 -33.00 -29.51
CA CYS A 34 -40.13 -31.73 -30.16
C CYS A 34 -41.33 -30.82 -29.88
N GLY A 35 -41.11 -29.64 -29.33
CA GLY A 35 -42.19 -28.69 -29.08
C GLY A 35 -41.67 -27.30 -28.74
N GLY A 36 -41.78 -26.38 -29.70
CA GLY A 36 -41.97 -24.95 -29.47
C GLY A 36 -40.77 -24.15 -28.97
N ILE A 37 -40.21 -23.33 -29.86
CA ILE A 37 -39.57 -22.07 -29.46
C ILE A 37 -40.63 -21.27 -28.69
N PRO A 38 -40.40 -20.86 -27.42
CA PRO A 38 -41.33 -19.97 -26.74
C PRO A 38 -41.27 -18.58 -27.41
N PRO A 39 -42.41 -17.87 -27.48
CA PRO A 39 -42.48 -16.60 -28.17
C PRO A 39 -41.55 -15.58 -27.49
N VAL A 40 -40.95 -14.73 -28.33
CA VAL A 40 -40.28 -13.51 -27.88
C VAL A 40 -41.32 -12.68 -27.13
N ASP A 41 -41.20 -12.63 -25.79
CA ASP A 41 -41.96 -11.68 -24.97
C ASP A 41 -41.59 -10.26 -25.38
N GLN A 42 -42.40 -9.70 -26.26
CA GLN A 42 -42.53 -8.28 -26.48
C GLN A 42 -43.33 -7.70 -25.32
N HIS A 43 -42.71 -7.42 -24.18
CA HIS A 43 -43.18 -6.44 -23.19
C HIS A 43 -42.16 -6.25 -22.06
N ASP A 44 -41.21 -5.34 -22.23
CA ASP A 44 -40.83 -4.35 -21.20
C ASP A 44 -39.89 -3.29 -21.82
N HIS A 45 -40.43 -2.35 -22.60
CA HIS A 45 -39.62 -1.32 -23.27
C HIS A 45 -39.36 -0.08 -22.38
N ASP A 46 -39.97 0.01 -21.19
CA ASP A 46 -39.88 1.21 -20.34
C ASP A 46 -38.93 1.10 -19.13
N ASN A 47 -38.43 -0.09 -18.79
CA ASN A 47 -37.64 -0.29 -17.56
C ASN A 47 -36.15 -0.64 -17.77
N GLY A 48 -35.68 -0.75 -19.02
CA GLY A 48 -34.31 -1.16 -19.36
C GLY A 48 -33.99 -2.61 -18.96
N ILE A 49 -32.78 -3.08 -19.25
CA ILE A 49 -32.34 -4.44 -18.86
C ILE A 49 -32.07 -4.46 -17.34
N PRO A 50 -32.82 -5.24 -16.52
CA PRO A 50 -32.72 -5.13 -15.06
C PRO A 50 -31.32 -5.41 -14.51
N ALA A 51 -30.59 -6.35 -15.12
CA ALA A 51 -29.21 -6.68 -14.75
C ALA A 51 -28.24 -5.50 -14.97
N VAL A 52 -28.44 -4.71 -16.03
CA VAL A 52 -27.64 -3.51 -16.31
C VAL A 52 -27.89 -2.44 -15.24
N VAL A 53 -29.16 -2.17 -14.93
CA VAL A 53 -29.53 -1.18 -13.92
C VAL A 53 -29.01 -1.57 -12.53
N ALA A 54 -29.09 -2.86 -12.18
CA ALA A 54 -28.55 -3.38 -10.92
C ALA A 54 -27.03 -3.22 -10.84
N GLU A 55 -26.31 -3.60 -11.91
CA GLU A 55 -24.85 -3.48 -11.96
C GLU A 55 -24.39 -2.01 -11.95
N PHE A 56 -25.10 -1.14 -12.65
CA PHE A 56 -24.87 0.31 -12.60
C PHE A 56 -24.99 0.85 -11.17
N LYS A 57 -26.10 0.55 -10.48
CA LYS A 57 -26.33 1.02 -9.11
C LYS A 57 -25.24 0.54 -8.15
N ARG A 58 -24.84 -0.73 -8.27
CA ARG A 58 -23.76 -1.33 -7.47
C ARG A 58 -22.44 -0.58 -7.69
N ARG A 59 -21.99 -0.46 -8.94
CA ARG A 59 -20.72 0.22 -9.27
C ARG A 59 -20.73 1.70 -8.92
N ALA A 60 -21.82 2.41 -9.22
CA ALA A 60 -21.94 3.83 -8.91
C ALA A 60 -21.88 4.10 -7.39
N PHE A 61 -22.38 3.19 -6.56
CA PHE A 61 -22.31 3.33 -5.11
C PHE A 61 -20.95 2.90 -4.54
N ASP A 62 -20.41 1.77 -4.99
CA ASP A 62 -19.23 1.15 -4.37
C ASP A 62 -17.89 1.68 -4.88
N LEU A 63 -17.83 2.13 -6.15
CA LEU A 63 -16.56 2.36 -6.85
C LEU A 63 -16.39 3.78 -7.40
N VAL A 64 -17.47 4.55 -7.48
CA VAL A 64 -17.47 5.90 -8.05
C VAL A 64 -17.45 6.94 -6.92
N PRO A 65 -16.71 8.06 -7.08
CA PRO A 65 -16.68 9.12 -6.09
C PRO A 65 -18.05 9.68 -5.71
N SER A 66 -18.16 10.24 -4.50
CA SER A 66 -19.39 10.86 -3.98
C SER A 66 -19.97 11.92 -4.91
N HIS A 67 -19.10 12.73 -5.52
CA HIS A 67 -19.44 13.75 -6.50
C HIS A 67 -18.46 13.71 -7.68
N LEU A 68 -18.95 14.01 -8.88
CA LEU A 68 -18.14 14.17 -10.08
C LEU A 68 -18.53 15.43 -10.84
N ILE A 69 -17.60 15.94 -11.63
CA ILE A 69 -17.88 17.00 -12.60
C ILE A 69 -18.46 16.34 -13.85
N HIS A 70 -19.65 16.78 -14.25
CA HIS A 70 -20.18 16.48 -15.58
C HIS A 70 -19.55 17.45 -16.58
N ILE A 71 -18.59 16.96 -17.38
CA ILE A 71 -17.75 17.78 -18.26
C ILE A 71 -18.57 18.66 -19.23
N PRO A 72 -19.64 18.17 -19.89
CA PRO A 72 -20.44 19.01 -20.80
C PRO A 72 -21.06 20.25 -20.16
N THR A 73 -21.50 20.16 -18.89
CA THR A 73 -22.14 21.29 -18.18
C THR A 73 -21.20 22.00 -17.21
N MET A 74 -20.05 21.40 -16.88
CA MET A 74 -19.12 21.84 -15.84
C MET A 74 -19.78 22.01 -14.47
N GLU A 75 -20.72 21.11 -14.15
CA GLU A 75 -21.45 21.08 -12.89
C GLU A 75 -21.04 19.87 -12.04
N LEU A 76 -21.08 20.03 -10.71
CA LEU A 76 -20.90 18.92 -9.79
C LEU A 76 -22.20 18.14 -9.66
N ILE A 77 -22.13 16.84 -9.93
CA ILE A 77 -23.23 15.89 -9.88
C ILE A 77 -22.92 14.86 -8.78
N PRO A 78 -23.80 14.71 -7.77
CA PRO A 78 -23.64 13.65 -6.79
C PRO A 78 -23.92 12.28 -7.41
N ARG A 79 -23.26 11.23 -6.91
CA ARG A 79 -23.30 9.88 -7.50
C ARG A 79 -24.71 9.30 -7.61
N ASP A 80 -25.62 9.66 -6.70
CA ASP A 80 -27.01 9.20 -6.68
C ASP A 80 -27.83 9.74 -7.86
N LYS A 81 -27.39 10.84 -8.49
CA LYS A 81 -28.01 11.43 -9.69
C LYS A 81 -27.43 10.90 -11.00
N LEU A 82 -26.34 10.13 -10.96
CA LEU A 82 -25.71 9.60 -12.19
C LEU A 82 -26.66 8.68 -12.96
N ILE A 83 -27.54 7.93 -12.29
CA ILE A 83 -28.50 7.06 -12.97
C ILE A 83 -29.44 7.86 -13.87
N THR A 84 -29.93 9.01 -13.40
CA THR A 84 -30.83 9.89 -14.18
C THR A 84 -30.09 10.60 -15.31
N LEU A 85 -28.82 10.94 -15.08
CA LEU A 85 -27.98 11.63 -16.07
C LEU A 85 -27.57 10.69 -17.21
N LEU A 86 -27.08 9.49 -16.87
CA LEU A 86 -26.46 8.56 -17.82
C LEU A 86 -27.44 7.56 -18.42
N LYS A 87 -28.63 7.39 -17.81
CA LYS A 87 -29.74 6.56 -18.30
C LYS A 87 -29.28 5.15 -18.71
N PRO A 88 -28.75 4.33 -17.78
CA PRO A 88 -28.29 2.98 -18.09
C PRO A 88 -29.38 2.09 -18.70
N GLU A 89 -30.66 2.41 -18.51
CA GLU A 89 -31.80 1.77 -19.17
C GLU A 89 -31.76 1.83 -20.71
N THR A 90 -30.97 2.75 -21.27
CA THR A 90 -30.77 2.87 -22.72
C THR A 90 -29.79 1.84 -23.30
N ILE A 91 -29.02 1.12 -22.46
CA ILE A 91 -28.13 0.05 -22.90
C ILE A 91 -28.97 -1.13 -23.41
N THR A 92 -28.74 -1.49 -24.66
CA THR A 92 -29.46 -2.58 -25.34
C THR A 92 -28.68 -3.90 -25.32
N GLU A 93 -29.35 -5.01 -25.62
CA GLU A 93 -28.70 -6.31 -25.83
C GLU A 93 -27.66 -6.27 -26.97
N LYS A 94 -27.83 -5.37 -27.94
CA LYS A 94 -26.84 -5.17 -29.00
C LYS A 94 -25.56 -4.55 -28.45
N ASP A 95 -25.69 -3.56 -27.56
CA ASP A 95 -24.54 -2.89 -26.93
C ASP A 95 -23.77 -3.87 -26.04
N ILE A 96 -24.48 -4.70 -25.28
CA ILE A 96 -23.89 -5.78 -24.46
C ILE A 96 -23.08 -6.73 -25.35
N ARG A 97 -23.66 -7.23 -26.45
CA ARG A 97 -22.96 -8.13 -27.39
C ARG A 97 -21.74 -7.48 -28.04
N GLN A 98 -21.75 -6.16 -28.23
CA GLN A 98 -20.63 -5.42 -28.82
C GLN A 98 -19.49 -5.17 -27.84
N CYS A 99 -19.76 -5.07 -26.53
CA CYS A 99 -18.72 -4.89 -25.52
C CYS A 99 -17.81 -6.12 -25.39
N GLY A 100 -18.29 -7.30 -25.79
CA GLY A 100 -17.56 -8.56 -25.63
C GLY A 100 -17.46 -8.99 -24.16
N GLY A 101 -16.88 -10.16 -23.92
CA GLY A 101 -16.75 -10.73 -22.57
C GLY A 101 -16.74 -12.25 -22.62
N TRP A 102 -16.21 -12.89 -21.57
CA TRP A 102 -16.25 -14.36 -21.45
C TRP A 102 -17.63 -14.88 -21.01
N SER A 103 -18.51 -13.99 -20.54
CA SER A 103 -19.92 -14.27 -20.23
C SER A 103 -20.78 -13.04 -20.49
N ARG A 104 -22.11 -13.21 -20.47
CA ARG A 104 -23.05 -12.09 -20.60
C ARG A 104 -22.92 -11.10 -19.43
N GLU A 105 -22.67 -11.59 -18.22
CA GLU A 105 -22.45 -10.77 -17.02
C GLU A 105 -21.21 -9.89 -17.21
N SER A 106 -20.10 -10.46 -17.67
CA SER A 106 -18.88 -9.72 -17.99
C SER A 106 -19.09 -8.65 -19.07
N ALA A 107 -19.93 -8.94 -20.06
CA ALA A 107 -20.28 -7.98 -21.10
C ALA A 107 -21.15 -6.82 -20.56
N ILE A 108 -22.09 -7.12 -19.66
CA ILE A 108 -22.87 -6.09 -18.93
C ILE A 108 -21.95 -5.22 -18.10
N GLU A 109 -21.02 -5.81 -17.35
CA GLU A 109 -20.04 -5.07 -16.56
C GLU A 109 -19.23 -4.12 -17.44
N SER A 110 -18.75 -4.59 -18.59
CA SER A 110 -18.00 -3.76 -19.55
C SER A 110 -18.83 -2.59 -20.09
N ALA A 111 -20.09 -2.83 -20.45
CA ALA A 111 -21.01 -1.79 -20.90
C ALA A 111 -21.23 -0.72 -19.80
N VAL A 112 -21.45 -1.15 -18.56
CA VAL A 112 -21.63 -0.25 -17.41
C VAL A 112 -20.34 0.53 -17.09
N VAL A 113 -19.18 -0.11 -17.12
CA VAL A 113 -17.87 0.55 -16.93
C VAL A 113 -17.64 1.63 -17.99
N ASN A 114 -17.97 1.33 -19.25
CA ASN A 114 -17.86 2.29 -20.35
C ASN A 114 -18.80 3.49 -20.16
N LEU A 115 -19.99 3.27 -19.59
CA LEU A 115 -20.94 4.35 -19.30
C LEU A 115 -20.48 5.22 -18.10
N LEU A 116 -19.90 4.59 -17.07
CA LEU A 116 -19.43 5.26 -15.84
C LEU A 116 -18.00 5.82 -15.94
N LYS A 117 -17.36 5.75 -17.12
CA LYS A 117 -15.96 6.19 -17.28
C LYS A 117 -15.77 7.64 -16.83
N TYR A 118 -14.81 7.86 -15.95
CA TYR A 118 -14.41 9.18 -15.51
C TYR A 118 -12.89 9.34 -15.59
N ALA A 119 -12.46 10.57 -15.84
CA ALA A 119 -11.06 10.95 -15.68
C ALA A 119 -10.84 11.46 -14.26
N ILE A 120 -9.65 11.21 -13.71
CA ILE A 120 -9.26 11.70 -12.39
C ILE A 120 -8.03 12.60 -12.51
N LEU A 121 -8.06 13.76 -11.84
CA LEU A 121 -6.95 14.71 -11.84
C LEU A 121 -6.02 14.43 -10.67
N SER A 122 -4.73 14.28 -10.98
CA SER A 122 -3.65 14.27 -10.00
C SER A 122 -2.76 15.49 -10.25
N HIS A 123 -2.59 16.34 -9.25
CA HIS A 123 -1.81 17.57 -9.41
C HIS A 123 -1.23 18.08 -8.10
N ARG A 124 -0.44 19.16 -8.20
CA ARG A 124 -0.19 20.05 -7.07
C ARG A 124 -1.26 21.15 -7.02
N TRP A 125 -1.78 21.43 -5.83
CA TRP A 125 -2.68 22.57 -5.61
C TRP A 125 -1.92 23.88 -5.88
N GLY A 126 -2.50 24.74 -6.71
CA GLY A 126 -1.99 26.07 -7.01
C GLY A 126 -2.86 27.17 -6.39
N GLU A 127 -2.77 28.36 -6.97
CA GLU A 127 -3.58 29.49 -6.54
C GLU A 127 -5.00 29.42 -7.13
N SER A 128 -5.99 29.82 -6.33
CA SER A 128 -7.39 29.90 -6.74
C SER A 128 -7.96 28.58 -7.27
N GLU A 129 -7.61 27.44 -6.65
CA GLU A 129 -8.28 26.17 -6.94
C GLU A 129 -9.78 26.25 -6.61
N PRO A 130 -10.65 25.75 -7.50
CA PRO A 130 -12.06 25.65 -7.17
C PRO A 130 -12.25 24.70 -5.99
N THR A 131 -13.20 25.05 -5.12
CA THR A 131 -13.57 24.21 -3.98
C THR A 131 -14.96 23.62 -4.21
N PHE A 132 -15.37 22.69 -3.35
CA PHE A 132 -16.71 22.11 -3.42
C PHE A 132 -17.81 23.18 -3.28
N GLN A 133 -17.63 24.13 -2.36
CA GLN A 133 -18.61 25.19 -2.09
C GLN A 133 -18.60 26.29 -3.16
N ASP A 134 -17.47 26.46 -3.83
CA ASP A 134 -17.27 27.57 -4.74
C ASP A 134 -16.44 27.15 -5.95
N LEU A 135 -17.16 26.73 -7.01
CA LEU A 135 -16.64 26.59 -8.36
C LEU A 135 -16.47 27.98 -8.99
N LYS A 136 -15.64 28.83 -8.38
CA LYS A 136 -15.29 30.14 -8.94
C LYS A 136 -14.80 29.92 -10.36
N ARG A 137 -15.57 30.39 -11.35
CA ARG A 137 -15.28 30.21 -12.78
C ARG A 137 -14.20 31.18 -13.28
N GLU A 138 -13.26 31.51 -12.40
CA GLU A 138 -12.26 32.54 -12.57
C GLU A 138 -10.96 32.12 -11.88
N GLY A 139 -9.85 32.74 -12.28
CA GLY A 139 -8.54 32.47 -11.70
C GLY A 139 -7.78 31.30 -12.33
N ALA A 140 -6.55 31.11 -11.87
CA ALA A 140 -5.62 30.14 -12.46
C ALA A 140 -6.03 28.69 -12.19
N GLY A 141 -6.49 28.37 -10.98
CA GLY A 141 -6.97 27.03 -10.62
C GLY A 141 -8.20 26.59 -11.41
N TYR A 142 -9.18 27.46 -11.65
CA TYR A 142 -10.32 27.11 -12.50
C TYR A 142 -9.90 26.85 -13.95
N LYS A 143 -9.03 27.68 -14.53
CA LYS A 143 -8.46 27.43 -15.87
C LYS A 143 -7.71 26.10 -15.94
N LYS A 144 -7.05 25.71 -14.86
CA LYS A 144 -6.39 24.40 -14.74
C LYS A 144 -7.43 23.27 -14.78
N LEU A 145 -8.54 23.43 -14.05
CA LEU A 145 -9.66 22.48 -14.07
C LEU A 145 -10.32 22.38 -15.46
N GLU A 146 -10.56 23.50 -16.13
CA GLU A 146 -11.11 23.52 -17.50
C GLU A 146 -10.20 22.79 -18.49
N LYS A 147 -8.89 23.02 -18.42
CA LYS A 147 -7.91 22.29 -19.25
C LYS A 147 -7.92 20.80 -18.95
N PHE A 148 -7.99 20.41 -17.68
CA PHE A 148 -8.16 19.02 -17.29
C PHE A 148 -9.42 18.40 -17.89
N CYS A 149 -10.58 19.04 -17.75
CA CYS A 149 -11.85 18.55 -18.32
C CYS A 149 -11.79 18.45 -19.85
N ALA A 150 -11.16 19.42 -20.52
CA ALA A 150 -10.93 19.36 -21.97
C ALA A 150 -10.06 18.15 -22.35
N LYS A 151 -8.97 17.90 -21.60
CA LYS A 151 -8.15 16.70 -21.80
C LYS A 151 -8.89 15.41 -21.49
N ALA A 152 -9.71 15.36 -20.45
CA ALA A 152 -10.55 14.22 -20.13
C ALA A 152 -11.51 13.86 -21.28
N LYS A 153 -12.07 14.88 -21.94
CA LYS A 153 -12.96 14.70 -23.10
C LYS A 153 -12.24 14.07 -24.30
N GLU A 154 -10.96 14.37 -24.52
CA GLU A 154 -10.13 13.73 -25.56
C GLU A 154 -9.99 12.21 -25.34
N TYR A 155 -10.11 11.73 -24.09
CA TYR A 155 -10.15 10.30 -23.73
C TYR A 155 -11.56 9.71 -23.74
N GLY A 156 -12.56 10.51 -24.14
CA GLY A 156 -13.96 10.13 -24.18
C GLY A 156 -14.63 10.10 -22.82
N CYS A 157 -14.07 10.72 -21.79
CA CYS A 157 -14.75 10.84 -20.49
C CYS A 157 -15.76 12.00 -20.52
N ASP A 158 -16.97 11.74 -20.03
CA ASP A 158 -17.99 12.77 -19.78
C ASP A 158 -18.06 13.16 -18.29
N LEU A 159 -17.40 12.37 -17.45
CA LEU A 159 -17.26 12.59 -16.03
C LEU A 159 -15.79 12.86 -15.68
N ALA A 160 -15.57 13.74 -14.72
CA ALA A 160 -14.26 14.11 -14.22
C ALA A 160 -14.28 14.19 -12.69
N TRP A 161 -13.12 13.98 -12.05
CA TRP A 161 -12.97 14.13 -10.61
C TRP A 161 -11.69 14.91 -10.26
N SER A 162 -11.81 15.81 -9.28
CA SER A 162 -10.71 16.57 -8.68
C SER A 162 -10.91 16.67 -7.17
N ASP A 163 -9.90 16.32 -6.38
CA ASP A 163 -9.94 16.32 -4.91
C ASP A 163 -10.24 17.70 -4.29
N THR A 164 -9.97 18.76 -5.04
CA THR A 164 -10.22 20.15 -4.62
C THR A 164 -11.71 20.48 -4.56
N CYS A 165 -12.50 20.05 -5.55
CA CYS A 165 -13.90 20.45 -5.72
C CYS A 165 -14.91 19.31 -5.73
N CYS A 166 -14.49 18.05 -5.84
CA CYS A 166 -15.39 16.88 -5.80
C CYS A 166 -15.54 16.25 -4.41
N ILE A 167 -14.87 16.79 -3.39
CA ILE A 167 -14.98 16.33 -2.00
C ILE A 167 -15.54 17.47 -1.17
N ASN A 168 -16.68 17.26 -0.53
CA ASN A 168 -17.15 18.19 0.49
C ASN A 168 -16.34 18.05 1.79
N LYS A 169 -15.29 18.86 1.93
CA LYS A 169 -14.39 18.84 3.09
C LYS A 169 -15.02 19.37 4.39
N GLU A 170 -16.21 19.97 4.32
CA GLU A 170 -16.98 20.41 5.50
C GLU A 170 -17.86 19.30 6.06
N SER A 171 -18.15 18.27 5.26
CA SER A 171 -18.85 17.06 5.69
C SER A 171 -17.83 16.04 6.21
N SER A 172 -17.77 15.85 7.54
CA SER A 172 -16.83 14.89 8.14
C SER A 172 -17.03 13.47 7.62
N SER A 173 -18.29 13.05 7.43
CA SER A 173 -18.61 11.72 6.88
C SER A 173 -18.14 11.54 5.44
N GLU A 174 -18.24 12.58 4.61
CA GLU A 174 -17.77 12.51 3.23
C GLU A 174 -16.24 12.59 3.15
N LEU A 175 -15.61 13.41 3.99
CA LEU A 175 -14.15 13.46 4.08
C LEU A 175 -13.57 12.11 4.53
N ASP A 176 -14.20 11.47 5.51
CA ASP A 176 -13.82 10.13 5.96
C ASP A 176 -13.98 9.11 4.84
N GLU A 177 -15.13 9.09 4.15
CA GLU A 177 -15.36 8.21 2.98
C GLU A 177 -14.29 8.44 1.89
N ALA A 178 -13.96 9.70 1.61
CA ALA A 178 -12.96 10.05 0.60
C ALA A 178 -11.58 9.52 0.97
N ILE A 179 -11.15 9.63 2.22
CA ILE A 179 -9.86 9.10 2.68
C ILE A 179 -9.80 7.58 2.51
N TRP A 180 -10.90 6.85 2.79
CA TRP A 180 -10.97 5.40 2.58
C TRP A 180 -10.98 4.99 1.13
N SER A 181 -11.67 5.77 0.30
CA SER A 181 -12.04 5.36 -1.05
C SER A 181 -11.07 5.90 -2.10
N MET A 182 -10.20 6.86 -1.77
CA MET A 182 -9.37 7.55 -2.76
C MET A 182 -8.51 6.60 -3.59
N TYR A 183 -7.86 5.61 -2.97
CA TYR A 183 -7.10 4.60 -3.70
C TYR A 183 -7.97 3.88 -4.73
N MET A 184 -9.19 3.46 -4.34
CA MET A 184 -10.13 2.80 -5.24
C MET A 184 -10.63 3.74 -6.34
N TRP A 185 -10.88 5.01 -6.03
CA TRP A 185 -11.27 6.00 -7.05
C TRP A 185 -10.16 6.22 -8.08
N TYR A 186 -8.88 6.27 -7.65
CA TYR A 186 -7.77 6.30 -8.60
C TYR A 186 -7.61 4.99 -9.39
N ARG A 187 -7.87 3.84 -8.75
CA ARG A 187 -7.80 2.51 -9.38
C ARG A 187 -8.86 2.31 -10.47
N GLU A 188 -10.08 2.75 -10.20
CA GLU A 188 -11.26 2.56 -11.06
C GLU A 188 -11.44 3.69 -12.08
N ALA A 189 -10.68 4.79 -11.96
CA ALA A 189 -10.67 5.84 -12.97
C ALA A 189 -10.24 5.28 -14.34
N TYR A 190 -10.92 5.71 -15.40
CA TYR A 190 -10.59 5.30 -16.77
C TYR A 190 -9.21 5.82 -17.20
N ILE A 191 -8.86 7.03 -16.76
CA ILE A 191 -7.56 7.64 -16.97
C ILE A 191 -7.24 8.58 -15.79
N CYS A 192 -6.03 8.47 -15.24
CA CYS A 192 -5.49 9.49 -14.33
C CYS A 192 -4.66 10.48 -15.13
N ILE A 193 -5.08 11.74 -15.16
CA ILE A 193 -4.38 12.82 -15.83
C ILE A 193 -3.54 13.55 -14.78
N VAL A 194 -2.21 13.49 -14.94
CA VAL A 194 -1.26 14.14 -14.06
C VAL A 194 -0.81 15.46 -14.66
N HIS A 195 -0.90 16.54 -13.88
CA HIS A 195 -0.31 17.82 -14.23
C HIS A 195 0.95 18.11 -13.41
N LEU A 196 2.10 18.06 -14.08
CA LEU A 196 3.43 18.35 -13.54
C LEU A 196 3.76 19.82 -13.77
N ALA A 197 3.39 20.67 -12.81
CA ALA A 197 3.44 22.12 -12.95
C ALA A 197 4.88 22.67 -13.02
N GLN A 198 5.87 21.99 -12.44
CA GLN A 198 7.26 22.46 -12.32
C GLN A 198 8.19 21.80 -13.34
N THR A 199 7.71 20.79 -14.05
CA THR A 199 8.42 20.10 -15.13
C THR A 199 8.35 20.91 -16.43
N ASN A 200 9.49 21.13 -17.07
CA ASN A 200 9.60 21.81 -18.38
C ASN A 200 10.18 20.90 -19.47
N SER A 201 10.84 19.81 -19.07
CA SER A 201 11.42 18.80 -19.94
C SER A 201 11.59 17.49 -19.17
N TRP A 202 11.92 16.41 -19.89
CA TRP A 202 12.27 15.11 -19.31
C TRP A 202 13.33 15.17 -18.22
N ASP A 203 14.32 16.06 -18.37
CA ASP A 203 15.44 16.18 -17.43
C ASP A 203 15.03 16.80 -16.09
N THR A 204 13.91 17.52 -16.07
CA THR A 204 13.38 18.19 -14.87
C THR A 204 12.29 17.41 -14.15
N LEU A 205 11.82 16.31 -14.74
CA LEU A 205 10.71 15.50 -14.22
C LEU A 205 10.98 15.04 -12.79
N GLU A 206 12.19 14.57 -12.50
CA GLU A 206 12.56 14.00 -11.20
C GLU A 206 12.53 15.04 -10.06
N ASN A 207 12.54 16.33 -10.40
CA ASN A 207 12.55 17.45 -9.46
C ASN A 207 11.15 18.02 -9.19
N ASP A 208 10.12 17.55 -9.89
CA ASP A 208 8.76 18.03 -9.69
C ASP A 208 8.27 17.68 -8.27
N GLU A 209 7.74 18.65 -7.54
CA GLU A 209 7.30 18.42 -6.16
C GLU A 209 6.18 17.38 -6.07
N TRP A 210 5.47 17.11 -7.17
CA TRP A 210 4.50 16.03 -7.26
C TRP A 210 5.07 14.69 -6.78
N PHE A 211 6.33 14.37 -7.06
CA PHE A 211 6.96 13.11 -6.60
C PHE A 211 7.25 13.04 -5.10
N PHE A 212 7.19 14.18 -4.41
CA PHE A 212 7.52 14.31 -3.00
C PHE A 212 6.30 14.56 -2.11
N ARG A 213 5.08 14.59 -2.64
CA ARG A 213 3.85 14.68 -1.83
C ARG A 213 3.44 13.29 -1.34
N GLY A 214 2.88 13.20 -0.13
CA GLY A 214 2.43 11.92 0.45
C GLY A 214 1.34 11.25 -0.39
N TRP A 215 0.23 11.96 -0.60
CA TRP A 215 -0.94 11.45 -1.33
C TRP A 215 -0.64 10.99 -2.75
N THR A 216 0.26 11.68 -3.48
CA THR A 216 0.57 11.35 -4.87
C THR A 216 1.24 9.98 -5.07
N LEU A 217 1.67 9.29 -4.00
CA LEU A 217 2.14 7.91 -4.10
C LEU A 217 1.01 6.97 -4.55
N GLN A 218 -0.17 7.12 -3.95
CA GLN A 218 -1.32 6.31 -4.33
C GLN A 218 -1.90 6.76 -5.67
N GLU A 219 -1.83 8.06 -5.97
CA GLU A 219 -2.25 8.61 -7.26
C GLU A 219 -1.36 8.12 -8.42
N LEU A 220 -0.10 7.77 -8.13
CA LEU A 220 0.82 7.13 -9.07
C LEU A 220 0.55 5.62 -9.23
N LEU A 221 0.38 4.92 -8.11
CA LEU A 221 0.37 3.45 -8.10
C LEU A 221 -1.00 2.86 -8.41
N ALA A 222 -2.08 3.48 -7.93
CA ALA A 222 -3.42 2.93 -8.06
C ALA A 222 -3.92 2.89 -9.52
N PRO A 223 -3.82 3.95 -10.34
CA PRO A 223 -4.40 3.94 -11.68
C PRO A 223 -3.73 2.94 -12.62
N LEU A 224 -4.52 2.21 -13.41
CA LEU A 224 -3.99 1.34 -14.48
C LEU A 224 -3.55 2.14 -15.71
N ARG A 225 -4.15 3.32 -15.91
CA ARG A 225 -3.88 4.19 -17.05
C ARG A 225 -3.54 5.58 -16.57
N MET A 226 -2.45 6.14 -17.09
CA MET A 226 -2.02 7.50 -16.75
C MET A 226 -1.64 8.31 -17.97
N ARG A 227 -1.80 9.62 -17.86
CA ARG A 227 -1.30 10.59 -18.83
C ARG A 227 -0.62 11.75 -18.13
N PHE A 228 0.66 11.96 -18.40
CA PHE A 228 1.45 13.06 -17.86
C PHE A 228 1.47 14.24 -18.81
N TYR A 229 1.07 15.39 -18.28
CA TYR A 229 1.19 16.70 -18.93
C TYR A 229 2.10 17.59 -18.09
N TYR A 230 2.93 18.38 -18.74
CA TYR A 230 3.85 19.29 -18.05
C TYR A 230 3.67 20.74 -18.51
N GLY A 231 4.09 21.65 -17.63
CA GLY A 231 4.10 23.08 -17.87
C GLY A 231 2.70 23.72 -18.00
N PRO A 232 2.64 25.04 -18.22
CA PRO A 232 1.39 25.79 -18.29
C PRO A 232 0.56 25.50 -19.54
N THR A 233 1.21 24.99 -20.60
CA THR A 233 0.57 24.65 -21.88
C THR A 233 -0.05 23.25 -21.87
N TRP A 234 0.14 22.46 -20.81
CA TRP A 234 -0.30 21.07 -20.75
C TRP A 234 0.27 20.28 -21.93
N THR A 235 1.58 20.32 -22.07
CA THR A 235 2.28 19.57 -23.13
C THR A 235 2.36 18.11 -22.70
N PRO A 236 1.92 17.15 -23.53
CA PRO A 236 1.99 15.75 -23.16
C PRO A 236 3.45 15.27 -23.13
N LEU A 237 3.77 14.39 -22.17
CA LEU A 237 5.11 13.84 -22.02
C LEU A 237 5.50 12.91 -23.19
N THR A 238 4.53 12.14 -23.71
CA THR A 238 4.69 11.27 -24.89
C THR A 238 3.51 11.44 -25.85
N GLN A 239 3.35 10.59 -26.88
CA GLN A 239 2.11 10.51 -27.69
C GLN A 239 1.24 9.29 -27.33
N ASN A 240 1.66 8.46 -26.37
CA ASN A 240 0.92 7.27 -25.97
C ASN A 240 -0.38 7.63 -25.24
N LEU A 241 -1.42 6.81 -25.43
CA LEU A 241 -2.70 6.98 -24.73
C LEU A 241 -2.64 6.55 -23.27
N ASN A 242 -1.64 5.75 -22.91
CA ASN A 242 -1.31 5.36 -21.56
C ASN A 242 0.22 5.42 -21.39
N ASP A 243 0.69 6.36 -20.60
CA ASP A 243 2.11 6.56 -20.36
C ASP A 243 2.74 5.42 -19.54
N LYS A 244 1.95 4.61 -18.83
CA LYS A 244 2.46 3.40 -18.16
C LYS A 244 2.91 2.31 -19.15
N ASP A 245 2.49 2.38 -20.41
CA ASP A 245 2.92 1.45 -21.45
C ASP A 245 4.22 1.93 -22.14
N ASP A 246 4.63 3.19 -21.97
CA ASP A 246 5.89 3.72 -22.54
C ASP A 246 7.08 3.39 -21.62
N ALA A 247 8.01 2.58 -22.11
CA ALA A 247 9.20 2.18 -21.37
C ALA A 247 10.10 3.37 -20.96
N ARG A 248 10.11 4.48 -21.70
CA ARG A 248 10.89 5.68 -21.34
C ARG A 248 10.26 6.41 -20.18
N VAL A 249 8.93 6.51 -20.15
CA VAL A 249 8.21 7.10 -19.00
C VAL A 249 8.43 6.26 -17.76
N VAL A 250 8.19 4.95 -17.84
CA VAL A 250 8.34 4.06 -16.68
C VAL A 250 9.77 4.08 -16.14
N ARG A 251 10.78 4.15 -17.01
CA ARG A 251 12.18 4.31 -16.58
C ARG A 251 12.44 5.65 -15.89
N ALA A 252 11.89 6.75 -16.41
CA ALA A 252 11.99 8.06 -15.76
C ALA A 252 11.30 8.08 -14.39
N LEU A 253 10.11 7.48 -14.29
CA LEU A 253 9.39 7.31 -13.03
C LEU A 253 10.17 6.44 -12.03
N TYR A 254 10.80 5.35 -12.48
CA TYR A 254 11.71 4.56 -11.66
C TYR A 254 12.87 5.41 -11.13
N ARG A 255 13.49 6.25 -11.94
CA ARG A 255 14.58 7.12 -11.47
C ARG A 255 14.10 8.12 -10.41
N ALA A 256 12.95 8.76 -10.64
CA ALA A 256 12.35 9.73 -9.73
C ALA A 256 11.90 9.11 -8.39
N THR A 257 11.36 7.89 -8.41
CA THR A 257 10.66 7.31 -7.25
C THR A 257 11.34 6.10 -6.62
N LYS A 258 12.25 5.45 -7.35
CA LYS A 258 12.86 4.15 -7.03
C LYS A 258 11.86 2.99 -6.92
N ILE A 259 10.63 3.16 -7.41
CA ILE A 259 9.60 2.12 -7.44
C ILE A 259 9.85 1.20 -8.65
N PRO A 260 9.90 -0.14 -8.47
CA PRO A 260 10.12 -1.07 -9.58
C PRO A 260 9.15 -0.87 -10.73
N GLU A 261 9.62 -1.08 -11.96
CA GLU A 261 8.81 -0.84 -13.17
C GLU A 261 7.52 -1.66 -13.20
N ASN A 262 7.53 -2.88 -12.64
CA ASN A 262 6.33 -3.72 -12.59
C ASN A 262 5.26 -3.13 -11.67
N ASP A 263 5.66 -2.58 -10.52
CA ASP A 263 4.76 -1.89 -9.59
C ASP A 263 4.25 -0.58 -10.19
N LEU A 264 5.06 0.15 -10.95
CA LEU A 264 4.61 1.34 -11.67
C LEU A 264 3.52 1.02 -12.71
N ARG A 265 3.61 -0.15 -13.38
CA ARG A 265 2.62 -0.57 -14.38
C ARG A 265 1.35 -1.17 -13.77
N ASN A 266 1.51 -2.07 -12.80
CA ASN A 266 0.40 -2.81 -12.22
C ASN A 266 0.65 -3.12 -10.75
N PHE A 267 0.58 -2.08 -9.91
CA PHE A 267 0.69 -2.20 -8.47
C PHE A 267 -0.44 -3.04 -7.87
N ARG A 268 -0.11 -3.83 -6.84
CA ARG A 268 -1.07 -4.53 -5.98
C ARG A 268 -0.95 -4.02 -4.55
N SER A 269 -2.05 -3.46 -4.05
CA SER A 269 -2.17 -3.07 -2.64
C SER A 269 -2.16 -4.30 -1.73
N GLY A 270 -1.79 -4.06 -0.46
CA GLY A 270 -1.78 -5.10 0.57
C GLY A 270 -0.64 -4.94 1.57
N PRO A 271 -0.66 -5.69 2.68
CA PRO A 271 0.33 -5.59 3.75
C PRO A 271 1.66 -6.28 3.45
N ASN A 272 1.82 -6.86 2.25
CA ASN A 272 3.06 -7.49 1.79
C ASN A 272 4.06 -6.45 1.26
N ARG A 273 5.33 -6.83 1.14
CA ARG A 273 6.47 -5.99 0.79
C ARG A 273 6.48 -4.70 1.60
N ALA A 274 6.13 -4.78 2.88
CA ALA A 274 5.74 -3.61 3.64
C ALA A 274 6.90 -2.62 3.80
N TRP A 275 8.08 -3.15 4.10
CA TRP A 275 9.33 -2.39 4.17
C TRP A 275 9.63 -1.65 2.86
N GLU A 276 9.46 -2.33 1.72
CA GLU A 276 9.74 -1.77 0.40
C GLU A 276 8.78 -0.61 0.08
N LYS A 277 7.48 -0.82 0.29
CA LYS A 277 6.46 0.22 0.12
C LYS A 277 6.69 1.42 1.04
N MET A 278 7.12 1.20 2.28
CA MET A 278 7.53 2.27 3.20
C MET A 278 8.72 3.06 2.65
N SER A 279 9.70 2.38 2.05
CA SER A 279 10.86 3.04 1.44
C SER A 279 10.47 3.99 0.30
N TRP A 280 9.42 3.65 -0.49
CA TRP A 280 8.88 4.51 -1.55
C TRP A 280 8.19 5.77 -1.00
N ALA A 281 7.68 5.69 0.23
CA ALA A 281 7.08 6.81 0.94
C ALA A 281 8.10 7.65 1.73
N ALA A 282 9.33 7.16 1.92
CA ALA A 282 10.31 7.75 2.82
C ALA A 282 10.72 9.19 2.50
N SER A 283 10.71 9.59 1.21
CA SER A 283 11.05 10.95 0.77
C SER A 283 9.84 11.87 0.65
N ARG A 284 8.64 11.34 0.87
CA ARG A 284 7.39 12.07 0.69
C ARG A 284 7.00 12.84 1.94
N LYS A 285 6.36 13.98 1.74
CA LYS A 285 5.96 14.94 2.76
C LYS A 285 4.47 15.22 2.68
N THR A 286 3.87 15.46 3.83
CA THR A 286 2.46 15.83 3.96
C THR A 286 2.33 17.17 4.66
N THR A 287 1.24 17.88 4.40
CA THR A 287 0.95 19.15 5.05
C THR A 287 0.38 18.94 6.44
N ARG A 288 -0.55 18.00 6.60
CA ARG A 288 -1.02 17.52 7.90
C ARG A 288 -0.16 16.36 8.37
N VAL A 289 0.09 16.27 9.67
CA VAL A 289 0.95 15.23 10.24
C VAL A 289 0.28 13.86 10.12
N GLU A 290 -1.04 13.81 10.27
CA GLU A 290 -1.83 12.59 10.19
C GLU A 290 -1.85 11.97 8.78
N ASP A 291 -1.73 12.80 7.75
CA ASP A 291 -1.72 12.36 6.35
C ASP A 291 -0.54 11.46 6.02
N VAL A 292 0.54 11.46 6.83
CA VAL A 292 1.63 10.47 6.71
C VAL A 292 1.07 9.05 6.82
N ALA A 293 0.06 8.83 7.66
CA ALA A 293 -0.64 7.57 7.82
C ALA A 293 -1.75 7.40 6.77
N TYR A 294 -2.63 8.40 6.65
CA TYR A 294 -3.83 8.27 5.82
C TYR A 294 -3.52 8.14 4.32
N SER A 295 -2.43 8.75 3.84
CA SER A 295 -2.00 8.58 2.44
C SER A 295 -1.48 7.18 2.10
N LEU A 296 -1.22 6.33 3.10
CA LEU A 296 -0.69 4.98 2.94
C LEU A 296 -1.76 3.89 3.09
N THR A 297 -2.93 4.18 3.68
CA THR A 297 -3.96 3.16 3.96
C THR A 297 -4.33 2.36 2.71
N GLY A 298 -4.53 3.02 1.58
CA GLY A 298 -4.84 2.36 0.31
C GLY A 298 -3.68 1.58 -0.32
N ILE A 299 -2.43 2.02 -0.12
CA ILE A 299 -1.24 1.29 -0.58
C ILE A 299 -1.11 -0.07 0.13
N PHE A 300 -1.42 -0.08 1.43
CA PHE A 300 -1.27 -1.26 2.29
C PHE A 300 -2.56 -2.05 2.50
N ASP A 301 -3.70 -1.57 1.98
CA ASP A 301 -5.03 -2.16 2.21
C ASP A 301 -5.36 -2.29 3.71
N ILE A 302 -5.13 -1.20 4.44
CA ILE A 302 -5.36 -1.10 5.88
C ILE A 302 -6.57 -0.23 6.16
N THR A 303 -7.39 -0.63 7.13
CA THR A 303 -8.54 0.13 7.63
C THR A 303 -8.28 0.60 9.06
N MET A 304 -8.48 1.88 9.36
CA MET A 304 -8.19 2.55 10.64
C MET A 304 -8.87 3.91 10.78
N THR A 305 -9.75 4.14 11.76
CA THR A 305 -10.53 5.40 11.90
C THR A 305 -9.70 6.70 11.72
N VAL A 306 -10.18 7.59 10.85
CA VAL A 306 -9.64 8.94 10.60
C VAL A 306 -9.99 9.85 11.78
N ALA A 307 -9.02 10.60 12.28
CA ALA A 307 -9.19 11.54 13.39
C ALA A 307 -8.17 12.69 13.29
N TYR A 308 -8.46 13.71 12.48
CA TYR A 308 -7.62 14.90 12.41
C TYR A 308 -7.51 15.60 13.77
N GLY A 309 -6.29 16.00 14.15
CA GLY A 309 -5.95 16.49 15.49
C GLY A 309 -5.33 15.42 16.39
N GLU A 310 -5.23 14.16 15.95
CA GLU A 310 -4.55 13.11 16.71
C GLU A 310 -3.02 13.18 16.63
N GLY A 311 -2.47 13.91 15.65
CA GLY A 311 -1.03 14.11 15.46
C GLY A 311 -0.28 12.85 15.04
N ASP A 312 0.91 12.63 15.60
CA ASP A 312 1.78 11.47 15.31
C ASP A 312 1.15 10.12 15.71
N ARG A 313 0.08 10.13 16.52
CA ARG A 313 -0.69 8.95 16.91
C ARG A 313 -1.34 8.25 15.71
N ALA A 314 -1.68 8.99 14.65
CA ALA A 314 -2.21 8.42 13.42
C ALA A 314 -1.25 7.38 12.83
N PHE A 315 0.03 7.72 12.72
CA PHE A 315 1.06 6.82 12.18
C PHE A 315 1.33 5.63 13.09
N LYS A 316 1.29 5.82 14.42
CA LYS A 316 1.43 4.71 15.38
C LYS A 316 0.29 3.68 15.24
N ARG A 317 -0.95 4.15 15.09
CA ARG A 317 -2.11 3.29 14.85
C ARG A 317 -2.01 2.56 13.51
N PHE A 318 -1.60 3.27 12.47
CA PHE A 318 -1.33 2.67 11.16
C PHE A 318 -0.28 1.55 11.24
N MET A 319 0.85 1.81 11.90
CA MET A 319 1.89 0.81 12.10
C MET A 319 1.38 -0.40 12.90
N ALA A 320 0.53 -0.20 13.90
CA ALA A 320 -0.06 -1.30 14.66
C ALA A 320 -0.91 -2.21 13.77
N GLU A 321 -1.82 -1.63 12.97
CA GLU A 321 -2.64 -2.39 12.02
C GLU A 321 -1.80 -3.06 10.92
N LEU A 322 -0.70 -2.42 10.48
CA LEU A 322 0.19 -2.97 9.47
C LEU A 322 0.97 -4.17 10.01
N ILE A 323 1.57 -4.05 11.20
CA ILE A 323 2.33 -5.14 11.83
C ILE A 323 1.42 -6.34 12.07
N GLU A 324 0.17 -6.13 12.51
CA GLU A 324 -0.78 -7.22 12.75
C GLU A 324 -1.18 -7.98 11.47
N LYS A 325 -1.11 -7.33 10.30
CA LYS A 325 -1.48 -7.91 9.00
C LYS A 325 -0.28 -8.35 8.15
N CYS A 326 0.90 -7.83 8.44
CA CYS A 326 2.14 -8.12 7.71
C CYS A 326 2.78 -9.39 8.27
N LYS A 327 3.27 -10.27 7.40
CA LYS A 327 3.92 -11.54 7.77
C LYS A 327 5.41 -11.57 7.42
N GLU A 328 5.99 -10.40 7.25
CA GLU A 328 7.35 -10.22 6.75
C GLU A 328 8.16 -9.47 7.80
N TRP A 329 9.14 -10.13 8.42
CA TRP A 329 9.98 -9.57 9.48
C TRP A 329 10.64 -8.24 9.08
N GLN A 330 10.81 -7.97 7.78
CA GLN A 330 11.37 -6.74 7.24
C GLN A 330 10.62 -5.49 7.76
N ILE A 331 9.32 -5.58 8.07
CA ILE A 331 8.58 -4.45 8.64
C ILE A 331 9.13 -4.01 10.00
N LEU A 332 9.78 -4.93 10.73
CA LEU A 332 10.40 -4.67 12.03
C LEU A 332 11.76 -3.96 11.90
N VAL A 333 12.28 -3.78 10.68
CA VAL A 333 13.62 -3.26 10.43
C VAL A 333 13.56 -1.80 9.98
N TRP A 334 13.88 -0.90 10.90
CA TRP A 334 13.95 0.54 10.63
C TRP A 334 15.05 1.22 11.46
N ALA A 335 15.56 2.33 10.96
CA ALA A 335 16.55 3.18 11.62
C ALA A 335 15.92 4.49 12.13
N GLY A 336 16.49 5.04 13.19
CA GLY A 336 15.99 6.23 13.86
C GLY A 336 14.60 6.05 14.49
N GLY A 337 13.92 7.16 14.70
CA GLY A 337 12.59 7.18 15.31
C GLY A 337 12.62 7.26 16.84
N LEU A 338 11.58 6.74 17.48
CA LEU A 338 11.46 6.64 18.94
C LEU A 338 11.67 5.18 19.37
N PRO A 339 12.07 4.93 20.63
CA PRO A 339 12.14 3.57 21.16
C PRO A 339 10.81 2.83 20.94
N GLY A 340 10.87 1.69 20.26
CA GLY A 340 9.73 0.80 20.01
C GLY A 340 8.81 1.13 18.82
N CYS A 341 8.99 2.25 18.10
CA CYS A 341 8.13 2.56 16.94
C CYS A 341 8.81 3.52 15.94
N PRO A 342 8.69 3.30 14.62
CA PRO A 342 9.13 4.28 13.64
C PRO A 342 8.27 5.55 13.74
N THR A 343 8.87 6.72 13.50
CA THR A 343 8.16 8.01 13.51
C THR A 343 7.53 8.36 12.17
N GLY A 344 7.89 7.63 11.11
CA GLY A 344 7.37 7.81 9.77
C GLY A 344 8.05 6.89 8.77
N PRO A 345 7.64 6.92 7.49
CA PRO A 345 8.24 6.11 6.42
C PRO A 345 9.73 6.38 6.22
N SER A 346 10.23 7.55 6.60
CA SER A 346 11.65 7.90 6.52
C SER A 346 12.58 6.97 7.31
N CYS A 347 12.06 6.31 8.37
CA CYS A 347 12.80 5.34 9.16
C CYS A 347 13.16 4.07 8.36
N TYR A 348 12.47 3.81 7.26
CA TYR A 348 12.70 2.65 6.39
C TYR A 348 13.72 2.92 5.28
N ARG A 349 14.35 4.10 5.26
CA ARG A 349 15.45 4.40 4.34
C ARG A 349 16.75 3.80 4.88
N THR A 350 17.49 3.10 4.01
CA THR A 350 18.87 2.70 4.28
C THR A 350 19.77 3.02 3.10
N THR A 351 21.00 3.43 3.39
CA THR A 351 22.10 3.58 2.43
C THR A 351 23.12 2.46 2.55
N ASP A 352 22.95 1.56 3.52
CA ASP A 352 23.79 0.37 3.68
C ASP A 352 23.45 -0.65 2.59
N GLY A 353 24.42 -0.94 1.72
CA GLY A 353 24.24 -1.83 0.59
C GLY A 353 23.95 -3.27 0.99
N ALA A 354 24.59 -3.78 2.05
CA ALA A 354 24.38 -5.14 2.52
C ALA A 354 22.99 -5.29 3.16
N ALA A 355 22.57 -4.32 3.98
CA ALA A 355 21.21 -4.30 4.52
C ALA A 355 20.16 -4.22 3.40
N LEU A 356 20.39 -3.37 2.39
CA LEU A 356 19.47 -3.20 1.26
C LEU A 356 19.32 -4.48 0.44
N GLU A 357 20.40 -5.21 0.20
CA GLU A 357 20.39 -6.48 -0.53
C GLU A 357 19.58 -7.54 0.22
N MET A 358 19.79 -7.67 1.53
CA MET A 358 19.00 -8.58 2.38
C MET A 358 17.52 -8.20 2.45
N LEU A 359 17.19 -6.92 2.59
CA LEU A 359 15.80 -6.44 2.69
C LEU A 359 15.02 -6.57 1.38
N LYS A 360 15.72 -6.57 0.25
CA LYS A 360 15.14 -6.81 -1.08
C LYS A 360 15.03 -8.28 -1.44
N ASN A 361 15.78 -9.16 -0.75
CA ASN A 361 15.72 -10.57 -1.04
C ASN A 361 14.39 -11.14 -0.54
N HIS A 362 13.43 -11.24 -1.46
CA HIS A 362 12.09 -11.81 -1.25
C HIS A 362 12.07 -13.33 -1.46
N GLU A 363 13.22 -14.01 -1.41
CA GLU A 363 13.29 -15.48 -1.37
C GLU A 363 12.66 -16.02 -0.08
N ILE A 364 11.34 -15.85 0.04
CA ILE A 364 10.45 -16.85 0.62
C ILE A 364 10.53 -18.00 -0.38
N SER A 365 11.46 -18.90 -0.12
CA SER A 365 11.66 -20.07 -0.94
C SER A 365 10.40 -20.93 -0.85
N TRP A 366 9.70 -21.06 -1.97
CA TRP A 366 8.70 -22.12 -2.13
C TRP A 366 9.34 -23.53 -2.00
N TRP A 367 10.67 -23.62 -1.87
CA TRP A 367 11.46 -24.85 -1.87
C TRP A 367 12.72 -24.88 -0.94
N GLY A 368 12.92 -24.01 0.07
CA GLY A 368 14.10 -24.18 0.96
C GLY A 368 14.45 -23.05 1.95
N GLU A 369 14.26 -23.30 3.25
CA GLU A 369 14.66 -22.46 4.41
C GLU A 369 14.11 -21.02 4.34
N GLY A 370 13.00 -20.74 5.04
CA GLY A 370 12.59 -19.38 5.35
C GLY A 370 13.61 -18.69 6.26
N CYS A 371 13.46 -17.38 6.42
CA CYS A 371 14.31 -16.63 7.35
C CYS A 371 13.48 -15.70 8.24
N GLY A 372 13.93 -15.60 9.49
CA GLY A 372 13.32 -14.77 10.51
C GLY A 372 11.95 -15.25 10.98
N ASP A 373 11.29 -14.38 11.75
CA ASP A 373 9.96 -14.65 12.28
C ASP A 373 8.86 -14.13 11.34
N ASP A 374 7.95 -14.99 10.94
CA ASP A 374 6.75 -14.66 10.16
C ASP A 374 5.46 -14.63 11.02
N ASP A 375 5.57 -14.98 12.31
CA ASP A 375 4.48 -15.12 13.28
C ASP A 375 4.57 -14.07 14.42
N PHE A 376 5.22 -12.93 14.17
CA PHE A 376 5.23 -11.82 15.14
C PHE A 376 3.84 -11.20 15.29
N SER A 377 3.54 -10.66 16.48
CA SER A 377 2.22 -10.07 16.77
C SER A 377 2.28 -8.94 17.79
N ILE A 378 1.26 -8.08 17.79
CA ILE A 378 1.16 -7.02 18.79
C ILE A 378 0.42 -7.53 20.03
N THR A 379 1.06 -7.35 21.18
CA THR A 379 0.48 -7.69 22.48
C THR A 379 0.38 -6.47 23.38
N LYS A 380 -0.29 -6.61 24.54
CA LYS A 380 -0.30 -5.56 25.59
C LYS A 380 1.11 -5.21 26.13
N ARG A 381 2.12 -6.05 25.86
CA ARG A 381 3.51 -5.87 26.30
C ARG A 381 4.41 -5.25 25.23
N GLY A 382 3.92 -5.05 24.02
CA GLY A 382 4.72 -4.65 22.86
C GLY A 382 4.67 -5.69 21.75
N VAL A 383 5.60 -5.60 20.81
CA VAL A 383 5.69 -6.54 19.67
C VAL A 383 6.34 -7.83 20.16
N GLN A 384 5.59 -8.93 20.11
CA GLN A 384 6.12 -10.27 20.35
C GLN A 384 6.77 -10.80 19.08
N VAL A 385 8.04 -11.19 19.16
CA VAL A 385 8.82 -11.68 18.01
C VAL A 385 9.85 -12.71 18.46
N LYS A 386 10.11 -13.72 17.62
CA LYS A 386 11.23 -14.68 17.77
C LYS A 386 12.51 -14.07 17.21
N LEU A 387 13.54 -14.00 18.05
CA LEU A 387 14.87 -13.53 17.65
C LEU A 387 15.93 -14.58 17.97
N PHE A 388 16.96 -14.64 17.13
CA PHE A 388 18.18 -15.38 17.46
C PHE A 388 19.05 -14.49 18.37
N MET A 389 18.94 -14.69 19.67
CA MET A 389 19.52 -13.79 20.68
C MET A 389 20.97 -14.13 21.03
N VAL A 390 21.88 -13.18 20.99
CA VAL A 390 23.28 -13.38 21.38
C VAL A 390 23.63 -12.37 22.48
N PRO A 391 23.91 -12.80 23.72
CA PRO A 391 24.31 -11.87 24.78
C PRO A 391 25.53 -11.06 24.35
N ALA A 392 25.58 -9.79 24.74
CA ALA A 392 26.67 -8.90 24.36
C ALA A 392 27.20 -8.12 25.57
N SER A 393 28.49 -7.81 25.54
CA SER A 393 29.11 -6.81 26.41
C SER A 393 29.38 -5.54 25.60
N ILE A 394 29.46 -4.41 26.30
CA ILE A 394 29.77 -3.11 25.69
C ILE A 394 31.17 -2.69 26.10
N ASP A 395 32.00 -2.37 25.11
CA ASP A 395 33.27 -1.68 25.27
C ASP A 395 33.09 -0.23 24.77
N GLN A 396 33.15 0.73 25.69
CA GLN A 396 32.82 2.14 25.42
C GLN A 396 34.09 2.95 25.15
N SER A 397 34.13 3.62 24.01
CA SER A 397 35.09 4.70 23.70
C SER A 397 34.38 6.07 23.64
N LEU A 398 35.15 7.17 23.57
CA LEU A 398 34.61 8.54 23.55
C LEU A 398 33.67 8.85 22.36
N TRP A 399 33.74 8.07 21.27
CA TRP A 399 33.01 8.36 20.01
C TRP A 399 32.25 7.17 19.43
N GLN A 400 32.49 5.96 19.94
CA GLN A 400 31.91 4.71 19.44
C GLN A 400 31.73 3.72 20.58
N SER A 401 30.66 2.94 20.53
CA SER A 401 30.50 1.78 21.41
C SER A 401 30.63 0.52 20.59
N VAL A 402 31.50 -0.37 21.04
CA VAL A 402 31.74 -1.67 20.42
C VAL A 402 30.99 -2.70 21.24
N PHE A 403 30.12 -3.45 20.60
CA PHE A 403 29.40 -4.56 21.21
C PHE A 403 30.06 -5.87 20.82
N LEU A 404 30.51 -6.60 21.84
CA LEU A 404 31.19 -7.88 21.68
C LEU A 404 30.22 -8.99 22.07
N SER A 405 29.93 -9.92 21.15
CA SER A 405 29.09 -11.06 21.54
C SER A 405 29.81 -11.97 22.52
N CYS A 406 29.12 -12.33 23.59
CA CYS A 406 29.62 -13.23 24.61
C CYS A 406 29.50 -14.68 24.12
N PRO A 407 30.55 -15.51 24.27
CA PRO A 407 30.45 -16.94 23.99
C PRO A 407 29.38 -17.58 24.89
N ALA A 408 28.47 -18.35 24.30
CA ALA A 408 27.46 -19.14 25.01
C ALA A 408 27.44 -20.57 24.43
N GLY A 409 26.96 -21.55 25.20
CA GLY A 409 26.71 -22.90 24.69
C GLY A 409 27.96 -23.72 24.31
N GLY A 410 29.10 -23.51 24.99
CA GLY A 410 30.32 -24.31 24.78
C GLY A 410 31.29 -23.76 23.72
N LEU A 411 30.99 -22.61 23.12
CA LEU A 411 31.91 -21.90 22.23
C LEU A 411 33.10 -21.30 23.00
N THR A 412 34.29 -21.37 22.42
CA THR A 412 35.51 -20.72 22.95
C THR A 412 35.68 -19.28 22.46
N THR A 413 35.01 -18.92 21.36
CA THR A 413 35.11 -17.62 20.70
C THR A 413 33.72 -16.99 20.48
N SER A 414 33.71 -15.67 20.33
CA SER A 414 32.54 -14.88 19.97
C SER A 414 31.92 -15.38 18.66
N PRO A 415 30.62 -15.76 18.62
CA PRO A 415 29.99 -16.27 17.39
C PRO A 415 29.80 -15.20 16.31
N LEU A 416 29.75 -13.92 16.71
CA LEU A 416 29.58 -12.78 15.80
C LEU A 416 30.84 -11.91 15.74
N ASP A 417 30.97 -11.18 14.62
CA ASP A 417 31.88 -10.03 14.49
C ASP A 417 31.49 -8.91 15.47
N GLU A 418 32.46 -8.07 15.78
CA GLU A 418 32.26 -6.92 16.66
C GLU A 418 31.27 -5.94 16.02
N LEU A 419 30.25 -5.56 16.78
CA LEU A 419 29.21 -4.66 16.31
C LEU A 419 29.52 -3.24 16.78
N VAL A 420 29.92 -2.38 15.85
CA VAL A 420 30.26 -0.98 16.15
C VAL A 420 29.03 -0.09 15.96
N VAL A 421 28.61 0.59 17.03
CA VAL A 421 27.45 1.49 17.00
C VAL A 421 27.88 2.90 17.39
N GLN A 422 27.49 3.87 16.56
CA GLN A 422 27.68 5.29 16.84
C GLN A 422 26.45 5.81 17.59
N SER A 423 26.62 6.08 18.89
CA SER A 423 25.58 6.72 19.70
C SER A 423 26.22 7.63 20.74
N PRO A 424 25.67 8.85 20.96
CA PRO A 424 26.28 9.82 21.86
C PRO A 424 26.15 9.46 23.34
N PHE A 425 25.23 8.57 23.73
CA PHE A 425 25.03 8.18 25.13
C PHE A 425 24.45 6.77 25.27
N PHE A 426 25.24 5.84 25.81
CA PHE A 426 24.73 4.57 26.33
C PHE A 426 24.77 4.57 27.87
N PRO A 427 23.79 3.96 28.56
CA PRO A 427 23.84 3.82 30.01
C PRO A 427 25.06 2.98 30.45
N PRO A 428 25.56 3.16 31.69
CA PRO A 428 26.68 2.39 32.21
C PRO A 428 26.40 0.88 32.19
N ALA A 429 27.40 0.10 31.74
CA ALA A 429 27.31 -1.35 31.59
C ALA A 429 26.87 -2.10 32.87
N SER A 430 27.20 -1.57 34.05
CA SER A 430 26.89 -2.21 35.35
C SER A 430 25.40 -2.28 35.70
N THR A 431 24.54 -1.60 34.95
CA THR A 431 23.09 -1.51 35.23
C THR A 431 22.21 -2.05 34.12
N THR A 432 22.83 -2.47 33.01
CA THR A 432 22.14 -2.77 31.76
C THR A 432 22.70 -4.04 31.17
N GLU A 433 21.80 -4.98 30.87
CA GLU A 433 22.14 -6.16 30.09
C GLU A 433 21.89 -5.90 28.61
N TRP A 434 22.82 -6.36 27.77
CA TRP A 434 22.83 -6.15 26.34
C TRP A 434 22.74 -7.48 25.59
N ALA A 435 22.05 -7.46 24.46
CA ALA A 435 22.00 -8.57 23.53
C ALA A 435 21.91 -8.07 22.08
N ILE A 436 22.44 -8.87 21.16
CA ILE A 436 22.25 -8.73 19.72
C ILE A 436 21.15 -9.72 19.33
N GLY A 437 19.99 -9.23 18.95
CA GLY A 437 18.89 -10.05 18.44
C GLY A 437 18.96 -10.12 16.91
N VAL A 438 19.42 -11.23 16.35
CA VAL A 438 19.43 -11.43 14.90
C VAL A 438 18.02 -11.72 14.41
N VAL A 439 17.58 -10.99 13.38
CA VAL A 439 16.18 -10.95 12.91
C VAL A 439 15.95 -11.95 11.78
N ASN A 440 16.86 -12.02 10.81
CA ASN A 440 16.76 -12.85 9.62
C ASN A 440 17.64 -14.10 9.71
N TYR A 441 17.59 -14.80 10.85
CA TYR A 441 18.23 -16.10 11.01
C TYR A 441 17.60 -17.13 10.05
N HIS A 442 18.33 -18.20 9.70
CA HIS A 442 17.78 -19.29 8.89
C HIS A 442 16.92 -20.22 9.73
N ASP A 443 15.84 -20.71 9.12
CA ASP A 443 14.99 -21.72 9.73
C ASP A 443 15.75 -23.02 10.04
N HIS A 444 15.24 -23.73 11.03
CA HIS A 444 15.66 -25.08 11.39
C HIS A 444 14.48 -26.04 11.19
N ASP A 445 14.76 -27.34 11.00
CA ASP A 445 13.75 -28.42 11.08
C ASP A 445 12.94 -28.44 12.39
N ASP A 446 13.41 -27.73 13.41
CA ASP A 446 12.78 -27.56 14.72
C ASP A 446 12.37 -26.09 14.81
N ALA A 447 11.07 -25.83 14.87
CA ALA A 447 10.52 -24.48 14.82
C ALA A 447 10.98 -23.58 15.98
N MET A 448 11.56 -24.15 17.03
CA MET A 448 12.11 -23.42 18.18
C MET A 448 13.61 -23.15 18.05
N LYS A 449 14.26 -23.55 16.96
CA LYS A 449 15.68 -23.32 16.70
C LYS A 449 15.89 -22.47 15.46
N GLY A 450 17.02 -21.79 15.42
CA GLY A 450 17.49 -21.05 14.26
C GLY A 450 18.96 -21.33 14.00
N LYS A 451 19.42 -21.02 12.79
CA LYS A 451 20.81 -21.21 12.35
C LYS A 451 21.40 -19.92 11.80
N LEU A 452 22.65 -19.65 12.17
CA LEU A 452 23.52 -18.68 11.52
C LEU A 452 24.67 -19.44 10.83
N LYS A 453 24.98 -19.06 9.60
CA LYS A 453 26.00 -19.69 8.75
C LYS A 453 27.26 -18.84 8.73
N ALA A 454 28.41 -19.47 8.82
CA ALA A 454 29.72 -18.82 8.83
C ALA A 454 29.92 -17.93 7.59
N GLY A 455 30.46 -16.73 7.80
CA GLY A 455 30.76 -15.76 6.76
C GLY A 455 29.56 -14.95 6.27
N GLN A 456 28.32 -15.32 6.60
CA GLN A 456 27.13 -14.58 6.21
C GLN A 456 26.89 -13.34 7.09
N ILE A 457 26.25 -12.33 6.49
CA ILE A 457 25.85 -11.09 7.15
C ILE A 457 24.35 -11.20 7.46
N TYR A 458 23.97 -10.73 8.65
CA TYR A 458 22.60 -10.73 9.14
C TYR A 458 22.18 -9.34 9.59
N ILE A 459 20.88 -9.06 9.54
CA ILE A 459 20.27 -7.89 10.15
C ILE A 459 20.01 -8.21 11.62
N CYS A 460 20.38 -7.27 12.49
CA CYS A 460 20.22 -7.45 13.93
C CYS A 460 19.66 -6.21 14.62
N PHE A 461 19.07 -6.45 15.79
CA PHE A 461 18.68 -5.42 16.73
C PHE A 461 19.68 -5.37 17.88
N LEU A 462 20.05 -4.15 18.27
CA LEU A 462 20.70 -3.94 19.55
C LEU A 462 19.62 -3.82 20.63
N LEU A 463 19.65 -4.74 21.59
CA LEU A 463 18.63 -4.88 22.61
C LEU A 463 19.24 -4.62 23.98
N ARG A 464 18.49 -3.92 24.83
CA ARG A 464 18.84 -3.78 26.25
C ARG A 464 17.69 -4.07 27.18
N ARG A 465 18.03 -4.44 28.41
CA ARG A 465 17.11 -4.47 29.55
C ARG A 465 17.79 -3.96 30.81
N PHE A 466 17.03 -3.30 31.67
CA PHE A 466 17.56 -2.81 32.94
C PHE A 466 17.58 -3.92 33.99
N CYS A 467 18.74 -4.13 34.62
CA CYS A 467 18.87 -5.04 35.74
C CYS A 467 18.38 -4.34 37.02
N ARG A 468 17.21 -4.70 37.54
CA ARG A 468 16.77 -4.25 38.87
C ARG A 468 17.04 -5.34 39.91
N PRO A 469 17.91 -5.11 40.90
CA PRO A 469 18.10 -6.06 41.99
C PRO A 469 16.77 -6.28 42.73
N GLY A 470 16.33 -7.54 42.87
CA GLY A 470 15.17 -7.93 43.68
C GLY A 470 13.79 -7.73 43.05
N LEU A 471 13.69 -7.24 41.82
CA LEU A 471 12.45 -7.27 41.03
C LEU A 471 12.61 -8.33 39.95
N ASP A 472 11.64 -9.25 39.88
CA ASP A 472 11.53 -10.26 38.83
C ASP A 472 11.21 -9.54 37.51
N THR A 473 12.23 -8.95 36.88
CA THR A 473 12.11 -8.38 35.55
C THR A 473 11.69 -9.52 34.63
N VAL A 474 10.54 -9.39 33.97
CA VAL A 474 10.06 -10.34 32.96
C VAL A 474 11.22 -10.58 31.99
N ARG A 475 11.87 -11.75 32.07
CA ARG A 475 13.15 -12.03 31.39
C ARG A 475 13.10 -11.70 29.90
N ASN A 476 11.95 -11.82 29.27
CA ASN A 476 11.85 -11.71 27.83
C ASN A 476 11.44 -10.31 27.34
N HIS A 477 11.35 -9.31 28.23
CA HIS A 477 11.05 -7.93 27.83
C HIS A 477 12.34 -7.14 27.56
N TRP A 478 12.51 -6.74 26.31
CA TRP A 478 13.69 -6.05 25.81
C TRP A 478 13.29 -4.71 25.21
N ARG A 479 14.16 -3.71 25.30
CA ARG A 479 14.01 -2.47 24.54
C ARG A 479 14.96 -2.49 23.37
N ARG A 480 14.42 -2.27 22.17
CA ARG A 480 15.23 -2.02 20.98
C ARG A 480 15.86 -0.64 21.04
N GLU A 481 17.18 -0.58 20.98
CA GLU A 481 17.87 0.71 20.90
C GLU A 481 17.65 1.36 19.55
N VAL A 482 17.52 2.69 19.59
CA VAL A 482 17.39 3.51 18.40
C VAL A 482 18.79 3.80 17.87
N THR A 483 19.07 3.32 16.67
CA THR A 483 20.32 3.57 15.95
C THR A 483 20.08 4.45 14.73
N ASP A 484 21.09 5.18 14.29
CA ASP A 484 21.03 6.03 13.10
C ASP A 484 20.92 5.22 11.79
N LYS A 485 21.38 3.96 11.83
CA LYS A 485 21.39 3.03 10.70
C LYS A 485 20.82 1.67 11.09
N ILE A 486 20.38 0.91 10.09
CA ILE A 486 20.06 -0.51 10.25
C ILE A 486 21.37 -1.23 10.57
N LEU A 487 21.38 -2.02 11.64
CA LEU A 487 22.56 -2.74 12.07
C LEU A 487 22.66 -4.07 11.33
N THR A 488 23.88 -4.38 10.90
CA THR A 488 24.23 -5.67 10.33
C THR A 488 25.40 -6.26 11.08
N VAL A 489 25.46 -7.59 11.15
CA VAL A 489 26.52 -8.31 11.84
C VAL A 489 26.88 -9.57 11.06
N ARG A 490 28.18 -9.87 10.96
CA ARG A 490 28.67 -11.09 10.30
C ARG A 490 28.81 -12.21 11.32
N CYS A 491 28.41 -13.41 10.93
CA CYS A 491 28.63 -14.62 11.71
C CYS A 491 30.00 -15.23 11.42
N LYS A 492 30.79 -15.54 12.46
CA LYS A 492 32.17 -16.06 12.31
C LYS A 492 32.21 -17.57 12.07
N HIS A 493 31.29 -18.30 12.68
CA HIS A 493 31.25 -19.77 12.69
C HIS A 493 29.79 -20.22 12.64
N ASP A 494 29.53 -21.39 12.06
CA ASP A 494 28.18 -21.96 12.08
C ASP A 494 27.68 -22.05 13.52
N PHE A 495 26.48 -21.52 13.76
CA PHE A 495 25.94 -21.37 15.10
C PHE A 495 24.45 -21.63 15.09
N GLU A 496 24.04 -22.67 15.81
CA GLU A 496 22.65 -23.08 15.97
C GLU A 496 22.30 -23.07 17.45
N LYS A 497 21.13 -22.55 17.77
CA LYS A 497 20.54 -22.65 19.11
C LYS A 497 19.04 -22.39 19.06
N GLU A 498 18.40 -22.53 20.22
CA GLU A 498 17.02 -22.10 20.42
C GLU A 498 16.87 -20.59 20.17
N VAL A 499 15.83 -20.23 19.41
CA VAL A 499 15.39 -18.85 19.26
C VAL A 499 14.55 -18.44 20.46
N GLU A 500 14.58 -17.16 20.80
CA GLU A 500 13.90 -16.65 21.99
C GLU A 500 12.73 -15.77 21.58
N ILE A 501 11.55 -16.07 22.14
CA ILE A 501 10.39 -15.19 22.05
C ILE A 501 10.59 -14.02 22.99
N VAL A 502 10.70 -12.82 22.42
CA VAL A 502 10.90 -11.56 23.14
C VAL A 502 9.75 -10.60 22.89
N TRP A 503 9.61 -9.63 23.80
CA TRP A 503 8.71 -8.48 23.65
C TRP A 503 9.55 -7.21 23.50
N LEU A 504 9.40 -6.54 22.36
CA LEU A 504 10.08 -5.28 22.00
C LEU A 504 9.25 -4.03 22.33
#